data_AF-A0AA38RIR5-F1
#
_entry.id   AF-A0AA38RIR5-F1
#
_cell.length_a   1.000
_cell.length_b   1.000
_cell.length_c   1.000
_cell.angle_alpha   90.00
_cell.angle_beta   90.00
_cell.angle_gamma   90.00
#
_symmetry.space_group_name_H-M   'P 1'
#
loop_
_entity.id
_entity.type
_entity.pdbx_description
1 polymer ?
#
loop_
_entity_poly.entity_id
_entity_poly.type
_entity_poly.pdbx_seq_one_letter_code
_entity_poly.pdbx_strand_id
1 'polypeptide(L)'
;MSAVNFDIGKTTKATWSIIDPRTTVGQAWAPSVQLSIVLNGLIRITAPSPISAHSSFTTAHPFPSANAIKPGPAGSVAYIMPGTLRSSVVIAADMKATSFITGHNTEFPSDEPTILIQLPFVNGLVPEHVILHDGACN
;
A
#
# COMPACT_ATOMS: atom_id res chain seq x y z
N MET A 1 -3.48 4.14 34.76
CA MET A 1 -3.29 3.88 33.32
C MET A 1 -4.66 4.02 32.67
N SER A 2 -4.87 5.01 31.81
CA SER A 2 -6.18 5.23 31.16
C SER A 2 -6.24 4.41 29.88
N ALA A 3 -7.35 3.71 29.64
CA ALA A 3 -7.68 3.22 28.31
C ALA A 3 -8.07 4.42 27.42
N VAL A 4 -7.76 4.34 26.14
CA VAL A 4 -8.17 5.32 25.12
C VAL A 4 -8.84 4.55 24.00
N ASN A 5 -10.01 5.02 23.56
CA ASN A 5 -10.75 4.45 22.44
C ASN A 5 -10.68 5.43 21.27
N PHE A 6 -10.44 4.92 20.08
CA PHE A 6 -10.48 5.68 18.84
C PHE A 6 -11.64 5.17 17.99
N ASP A 7 -12.48 6.08 17.53
CA ASP A 7 -13.46 5.75 16.49
C ASP A 7 -12.71 5.58 15.16
N ILE A 8 -12.93 4.45 14.51
CA ILE A 8 -12.34 4.12 13.20
C ILE A 8 -13.32 4.40 12.06
N GLY A 9 -14.54 4.81 12.35
CA GLY A 9 -15.59 5.11 11.37
C GLY A 9 -16.45 3.90 10.98
N LYS A 10 -17.35 4.11 10.01
CA LYS A 10 -18.28 3.09 9.53
C LYS A 10 -17.61 2.15 8.53
N THR A 11 -17.61 0.86 8.83
CA THR A 11 -17.06 -0.21 7.98
C THR A 11 -18.14 -1.14 7.46
N THR A 12 -17.93 -1.80 6.32
CA THR A 12 -18.92 -2.73 5.74
C THR A 12 -18.76 -4.17 6.24
N LYS A 13 -17.55 -4.74 6.14
CA LYS A 13 -17.23 -6.11 6.53
C LYS A 13 -15.78 -6.22 6.97
N ALA A 14 -15.53 -6.81 8.14
CA ALA A 14 -14.19 -7.17 8.56
C ALA A 14 -13.75 -8.50 7.92
N THR A 15 -12.53 -8.56 7.41
CA THR A 15 -11.93 -9.79 6.86
C THR A 15 -10.65 -10.13 7.62
N TRP A 16 -10.52 -11.39 8.04
CA TRP A 16 -9.28 -11.94 8.57
C TRP A 16 -8.50 -12.60 7.43
N SER A 17 -7.26 -12.17 7.24
CA SER A 17 -6.41 -12.63 6.15
C SER A 17 -5.11 -13.20 6.72
N ILE A 18 -4.72 -14.36 6.19
CA ILE A 18 -3.43 -15.00 6.44
C ILE A 18 -2.73 -15.06 5.10
N ILE A 19 -1.55 -14.45 5.01
CA ILE A 19 -0.72 -14.45 3.82
C ILE A 19 0.53 -15.25 4.09
N ASP A 20 0.86 -16.15 3.17
CA ASP A 20 2.04 -17.01 3.30
C ASP A 20 3.34 -16.18 3.38
N PRO A 21 4.36 -16.70 4.06
CA PRO A 21 5.69 -16.10 4.09
C PRO A 21 6.23 -15.82 2.68
N ARG A 22 7.10 -14.81 2.56
CA ARG A 22 7.81 -14.49 1.31
C ARG A 22 6.91 -14.30 0.08
N THR A 23 5.69 -13.80 0.29
CA THR A 23 4.72 -13.55 -0.80
C THR A 23 4.93 -12.17 -1.43
N THR A 24 4.91 -12.11 -2.77
CA THR A 24 4.86 -10.85 -3.53
C THR A 24 3.56 -10.80 -4.32
N VAL A 25 2.72 -9.79 -4.06
CA VAL A 25 1.45 -9.59 -4.79
C VAL A 25 1.70 -8.92 -6.14
N GLY A 26 2.74 -8.09 -6.23
CA GLY A 26 2.98 -7.26 -7.40
C GLY A 26 2.19 -5.96 -7.36
N GLN A 27 2.09 -5.29 -8.52
CA GLN A 27 1.32 -4.06 -8.66
C GLN A 27 -0.18 -4.31 -8.49
N ALA A 28 -0.80 -3.55 -7.59
CA ALA A 28 -2.24 -3.59 -7.33
C ALA A 28 -2.77 -2.19 -6.97
N TRP A 29 -4.10 -2.07 -7.00
CA TRP A 29 -4.83 -0.92 -6.49
C TRP A 29 -5.73 -1.39 -5.36
N ALA A 30 -6.01 -0.52 -4.40
CA ALA A 30 -7.00 -0.81 -3.37
C ALA A 30 -8.39 -1.05 -4.02
N PRO A 31 -9.11 -2.14 -3.69
CA PRO A 31 -10.45 -2.41 -4.22
C PRO A 31 -11.49 -1.42 -3.67
N SER A 32 -11.22 -0.85 -2.51
CA SER A 32 -11.97 0.20 -1.83
C SER A 32 -11.03 0.91 -0.86
N VAL A 33 -11.37 2.12 -0.43
CA VAL A 33 -10.69 2.71 0.72
C VAL A 33 -10.88 1.80 1.94
N GLN A 34 -9.78 1.30 2.49
CA GLN A 34 -9.81 0.31 3.56
C GLN A 34 -8.70 0.52 4.58
N LEU A 35 -9.04 0.26 5.84
CA LEU A 35 -8.10 0.14 6.95
C LEU A 35 -7.56 -1.29 7.01
N SER A 36 -6.25 -1.44 7.12
CA SER A 36 -5.61 -2.72 7.41
C SER A 36 -4.86 -2.63 8.73
N ILE A 37 -5.11 -3.61 9.62
CA ILE A 37 -4.44 -3.76 10.91
C ILE A 37 -3.56 -5.01 10.82
N VAL A 38 -2.26 -4.83 10.97
CA VAL A 38 -1.26 -5.91 10.93
C VAL A 38 -1.09 -6.48 12.33
N LEU A 39 -1.38 -7.77 12.46
CA LEU A 39 -1.30 -8.52 13.72
C LEU A 39 -0.02 -9.37 13.81
N ASN A 40 0.51 -9.82 12.67
CA ASN A 40 1.77 -10.55 12.58
C ASN A 40 2.47 -10.29 11.24
N GLY A 41 3.79 -10.49 11.21
CA GLY A 41 4.59 -10.40 9.98
C GLY A 41 5.05 -8.99 9.65
N LEU A 42 5.53 -8.82 8.41
CA LEU A 42 6.04 -7.56 7.88
C LEU A 42 5.44 -7.34 6.50
N ILE A 43 4.94 -6.13 6.26
CA ILE A 43 4.48 -5.67 4.96
C ILE A 43 5.45 -4.61 4.46
N ARG A 44 5.94 -4.76 3.23
CA ARG A 44 6.68 -3.72 2.51
C ARG A 44 5.80 -3.21 1.37
N ILE A 45 5.52 -1.92 1.38
CA ILE A 45 4.73 -1.24 0.34
C ILE A 45 5.64 -0.27 -0.41
N THR A 46 5.58 -0.29 -1.75
CA THR A 46 6.21 0.71 -2.61
C THR A 46 5.14 1.44 -3.41
N ALA A 47 5.08 2.77 -3.30
CA ALA A 47 4.08 3.60 -3.98
C ALA A 47 4.71 4.88 -4.56
N PRO A 48 4.52 5.18 -5.85
CA PRO A 48 3.95 4.29 -6.87
C PRO A 48 4.74 2.98 -7.05
N SER A 49 4.08 1.94 -7.56
CA SER A 49 4.73 0.69 -7.94
C SER A 49 5.86 0.97 -8.94
N PRO A 50 7.05 0.38 -8.77
CA PRO A 50 8.15 0.56 -9.71
C PRO A 50 7.73 0.10 -11.11
N ILE A 51 8.12 0.87 -12.13
CA ILE A 51 7.91 0.49 -13.53
C ILE A 51 8.82 -0.72 -13.80
N SER A 52 8.22 -1.88 -14.09
CA SER A 52 8.98 -3.03 -14.58
C SER A 52 9.66 -2.66 -15.90
N ALA A 53 10.99 -2.64 -15.93
CA ALA A 53 11.79 -2.42 -17.14
C ALA A 53 11.62 -3.53 -18.22
N HIS A 54 10.77 -4.52 -17.97
CA HIS A 54 10.56 -5.68 -18.84
C HIS A 54 9.58 -5.46 -20.01
N SER A 55 8.92 -4.30 -20.10
CA SER A 55 8.12 -3.92 -21.29
C SER A 55 8.96 -3.14 -22.30
N SER A 56 10.21 -3.55 -22.50
CA SER A 56 11.01 -3.11 -23.64
C SER A 56 10.46 -3.82 -24.87
N PHE A 57 9.50 -3.20 -25.56
CA PHE A 57 9.15 -3.61 -26.91
C PHE A 57 10.42 -3.54 -27.76
N THR A 58 11.01 -4.69 -28.06
CA THR A 58 12.07 -4.83 -29.06
C THR A 58 11.44 -4.68 -30.44
N THR A 59 11.29 -3.45 -30.91
CA THR A 59 11.26 -3.17 -32.36
C THR A 59 12.50 -2.37 -32.70
N ALA A 60 13.46 -3.04 -33.33
CA ALA A 60 14.68 -2.45 -33.82
C ALA A 60 14.37 -1.47 -34.96
N HIS A 61 14.37 -0.17 -34.67
CA HIS A 61 14.54 0.88 -35.67
C HIS A 61 15.53 1.95 -35.15
N PRO A 62 16.63 2.23 -35.87
CA PRO A 62 17.59 3.23 -35.45
C PRO A 62 17.10 4.62 -35.85
N PHE A 63 16.44 5.31 -34.93
CA PHE A 63 16.23 6.75 -35.03
C PHE A 63 16.94 7.45 -33.86
N PRO A 64 17.81 8.45 -34.12
CA PRO A 64 18.44 9.20 -33.07
C PRO A 64 17.46 10.28 -32.61
N SER A 65 16.85 10.10 -31.44
CA SER A 65 16.23 11.23 -30.75
C SER A 65 16.33 11.04 -29.24
N ALA A 66 17.19 11.86 -28.66
CA ALA A 66 17.36 12.01 -27.22
C ALA A 66 16.08 12.60 -26.63
N ASN A 67 15.11 11.73 -26.31
CA ASN A 67 14.13 12.01 -25.27
C ASN A 67 14.38 10.99 -24.16
N ALA A 68 15.23 11.38 -23.21
CA ALA A 68 15.37 10.67 -21.96
C ALA A 68 13.97 10.49 -21.37
N ILE A 69 13.52 9.24 -21.25
CA ILE A 69 12.35 8.89 -20.45
C ILE A 69 12.64 9.47 -19.06
N LYS A 70 11.93 10.54 -18.70
CA LYS A 70 11.98 11.09 -17.36
C LYS A 70 11.68 9.92 -16.42
N PRO A 71 12.61 9.53 -15.51
CA PRO A 71 12.30 8.51 -14.53
C PRO A 71 10.99 8.92 -13.86
N GLY A 72 10.02 8.00 -13.80
CA GLY A 72 8.82 8.23 -13.00
C GLY A 72 9.24 8.67 -11.59
N PRO A 73 8.38 9.40 -10.87
CA PRO A 73 8.70 9.83 -9.51
C PRO A 73 9.19 8.61 -8.70
N ALA A 74 10.33 8.78 -8.02
CA ALA A 74 10.90 7.72 -7.20
C ALA A 74 9.85 7.25 -6.19
N GLY A 75 9.57 5.94 -6.19
CA GLY A 75 8.58 5.36 -5.29
C GLY A 75 8.99 5.52 -3.83
N SER A 76 8.04 5.92 -2.99
CA SER A 76 8.21 5.89 -1.54
C SER A 76 8.03 4.46 -1.03
N VAL A 77 8.84 4.08 -0.04
CA VAL A 77 8.78 2.75 0.58
C VAL A 77 8.32 2.89 2.03
N ALA A 78 7.36 2.06 2.44
CA ALA A 78 6.90 1.94 3.81
C ALA A 78 7.00 0.49 4.30
N TYR A 79 7.37 0.32 5.58
CA TYR A 79 7.37 -0.96 6.27
C TYR A 79 6.33 -0.92 7.38
N ILE A 80 5.40 -1.87 7.39
CA ILE A 80 4.30 -1.95 8.35
C ILE A 80 4.45 -3.27 9.13
N MET A 81 4.56 -3.17 10.46
CA MET A 81 4.79 -4.28 11.38
C MET A 81 3.94 -4.13 12.64
N PRO A 82 3.52 -5.23 13.27
CA PRO A 82 2.81 -5.17 14.55
C PRO A 82 3.68 -4.55 15.65
N GLY A 83 3.05 -4.08 16.74
CA GLY A 83 3.73 -3.64 17.96
C GLY A 83 3.34 -2.25 18.45
N THR A 84 3.12 -1.29 17.54
CA THR A 84 2.60 0.04 17.87
C THR A 84 1.52 0.45 16.89
N LEU A 85 0.57 1.29 17.29
CA LEU A 85 -0.44 1.82 16.36
C LEU A 85 0.18 2.57 15.16
N ARG A 86 1.33 3.22 15.36
CA ARG A 86 2.06 3.92 14.29
C ARG A 86 2.64 2.98 13.25
N SER A 87 2.97 1.75 13.64
CA SER A 87 3.61 0.76 12.77
C SER A 87 2.66 -0.31 12.26
N SER A 88 1.51 -0.53 12.92
CA SER A 88 0.65 -1.68 12.68
C SER A 88 -0.59 -1.37 11.84
N VAL A 89 -0.77 -0.14 11.38
CA VAL A 89 -2.01 0.31 10.74
C VAL A 89 -1.70 1.03 9.44
N VAL A 90 -2.47 0.73 8.38
CA VAL A 90 -2.37 1.43 7.09
C VAL A 90 -3.77 1.64 6.51
N ILE A 91 -4.01 2.81 5.92
CA ILE A 91 -5.18 3.08 5.08
C ILE A 91 -4.73 3.01 3.63
N ALA A 92 -5.29 2.09 2.86
CA ALA A 92 -5.09 2.01 1.42
C ALA A 92 -6.23 2.77 0.72
N ALA A 93 -5.89 3.83 -0.02
CA ALA A 93 -6.84 4.72 -0.70
C ALA A 93 -6.51 4.96 -2.19
N ASP A 94 -5.51 4.27 -2.71
CA ASP A 94 -5.07 4.34 -4.11
C ASP A 94 -5.97 3.50 -5.01
N MET A 95 -7.24 3.88 -5.10
CA MET A 95 -8.20 3.23 -5.97
C MET A 95 -7.91 3.57 -7.44
N LYS A 96 -8.31 2.69 -8.38
CA LYS A 96 -8.18 3.00 -9.82
C LYS A 96 -8.89 4.30 -10.24
N ALA A 97 -9.91 4.72 -9.48
CA ALA A 97 -10.64 5.96 -9.71
C ALA A 97 -9.86 7.23 -9.31
N THR A 98 -8.78 7.11 -8.54
CA THR A 98 -7.97 8.24 -8.05
C THR A 98 -6.49 8.13 -8.43
N SER A 99 -5.97 6.90 -8.62
CA SER A 99 -4.61 6.64 -9.10
C SER A 99 -4.62 6.02 -10.49
N PHE A 100 -4.65 6.85 -11.53
CA PHE A 100 -4.90 6.42 -12.92
C PHE A 100 -3.71 5.75 -13.63
N ILE A 101 -2.48 6.02 -13.18
CA ILE A 101 -1.27 5.61 -13.89
C ILE A 101 -0.71 4.29 -13.33
N THR A 102 -0.55 4.23 -12.02
CA THR A 102 0.09 3.10 -11.34
C THR A 102 -0.40 3.00 -9.90
N GLY A 103 -0.51 1.78 -9.40
CA GLY A 103 -0.95 1.51 -8.02
C GLY A 103 0.24 1.40 -7.08
N HIS A 104 0.10 0.62 -6.02
CA HIS A 104 1.19 0.23 -5.13
C HIS A 104 1.67 -1.19 -5.42
N ASN A 105 2.91 -1.50 -5.00
CA ASN A 105 3.42 -2.87 -4.94
C ASN A 105 3.47 -3.31 -3.48
N THR A 106 2.94 -4.50 -3.18
CA THR A 106 2.95 -5.07 -1.82
C THR A 106 3.73 -6.37 -1.77
N GLU A 107 4.60 -6.46 -0.78
CA GLU A 107 5.40 -7.64 -0.46
C GLU A 107 5.25 -7.99 1.02
N PHE A 108 5.34 -9.29 1.30
CA PHE A 108 5.29 -9.87 2.64
C PHE A 108 6.62 -10.59 2.90
N PRO A 109 7.71 -9.85 3.16
CA PRO A 109 9.06 -10.40 3.17
C PRO A 109 9.40 -11.23 4.42
N SER A 110 8.50 -11.36 5.39
CA SER A 110 8.74 -12.16 6.61
C SER A 110 8.89 -13.67 6.29
N ASP A 111 9.61 -14.39 7.15
CA ASP A 111 9.62 -15.87 7.18
C ASP A 111 8.39 -16.46 7.91
N GLU A 112 7.64 -15.61 8.60
CA GLU A 112 6.38 -15.94 9.26
C GLU A 112 5.16 -15.44 8.46
N PRO A 113 3.99 -16.13 8.52
CA PRO A 113 2.79 -15.67 7.86
C PRO A 113 2.38 -14.26 8.30
N THR A 114 1.99 -13.42 7.34
CA THR A 114 1.43 -12.11 7.68
C THR A 114 -0.04 -12.28 8.02
N ILE A 115 -0.45 -11.80 9.20
CA ILE A 115 -1.83 -11.83 9.66
C ILE A 115 -2.34 -10.40 9.68
N LEU A 116 -3.48 -10.15 9.03
CA LEU A 116 -4.06 -8.82 8.96
C LEU A 116 -5.59 -8.86 9.02
N ILE A 117 -6.17 -7.80 9.59
CA ILE A 117 -7.60 -7.50 9.54
C ILE A 117 -7.81 -6.38 8.52
N GLN A 118 -8.70 -6.59 7.56
CA GLN A 118 -9.11 -5.60 6.57
C GLN A 118 -10.52 -5.11 6.81
N LEU A 119 -10.68 -3.80 6.81
CA LEU A 119 -11.90 -3.08 7.16
C LEU A 119 -12.18 -2.04 6.07
N PRO A 120 -12.94 -2.39 5.01
CA PRO A 120 -13.40 -1.44 4.01
C PRO A 120 -14.37 -0.43 4.62
N PHE A 121 -14.17 0.84 4.30
CA PHE A 121 -15.07 1.89 4.75
C PHE A 121 -16.34 1.94 3.91
N VAL A 122 -17.46 2.29 4.54
CA VAL A 122 -18.73 2.49 3.86
C VAL A 122 -18.56 3.55 2.77
N ASN A 123 -19.01 3.21 1.55
CA ASN A 123 -18.93 4.07 0.36
C ASN A 123 -17.51 4.49 -0.05
N GLY A 124 -16.46 3.84 0.47
CA GLY A 124 -15.07 4.21 0.20
C GLY A 124 -14.69 5.59 0.76
N LEU A 125 -15.39 6.07 1.78
CA LEU A 125 -15.08 7.35 2.42
C LEU A 125 -13.99 7.15 3.48
N VAL A 126 -12.87 7.86 3.33
CA VAL A 126 -11.85 7.93 4.38
C VAL A 126 -12.48 8.60 5.62
N PRO A 127 -12.28 8.07 6.84
CA PRO A 127 -12.71 8.73 8.06
C PRO A 127 -12.17 10.16 8.18
N GLU A 128 -12.88 11.01 8.92
CA GLU A 128 -12.40 12.35 9.22
C GLU A 128 -11.05 12.27 9.94
N HIS A 129 -10.05 13.00 9.44
CA HIS A 129 -8.71 13.00 9.98
C HIS A 129 -8.04 14.35 9.75
N VAL A 130 -7.00 14.62 10.54
CA VAL A 130 -6.09 15.74 10.34
C VAL A 130 -4.70 15.15 10.08
N ILE A 131 -4.04 15.66 9.05
CA ILE A 131 -2.65 15.28 8.77
C ILE A 131 -1.76 15.94 9.82
N LEU A 132 -1.12 15.12 10.65
CA LEU A 132 -0.20 15.60 11.69
C LEU A 132 1.20 15.91 11.10
N HIS A 133 1.63 15.11 10.14
CA HIS A 133 2.91 15.23 9.44
C HIS A 133 2.83 14.53 8.09
N ASP A 134 3.69 14.94 7.14
CA ASP A 134 3.86 14.27 5.84
C ASP A 134 5.09 13.35 5.88
N GLY A 135 4.97 12.14 5.34
CA GLY A 135 6.03 11.13 5.36
C GLY A 135 5.86 10.06 6.44
N ALA A 136 6.91 9.28 6.67
CA ALA A 136 6.88 8.16 7.61
C ALA A 136 6.67 8.62 9.06
N CYS A 137 6.02 7.78 9.86
CA CYS A 137 5.94 8.00 11.30
C CYS A 137 7.33 7.84 11.92
N ASN A 138 7.85 8.93 12.51
CA ASN A 138 9.05 8.94 13.33
C ASN A 138 8.69 8.81 14.82
#